data_AF-A0A7S1WCN0-F1
#
_entry.id   AF-A0A7S1WCN0-F1
#
_cell.length_a   1.000
_cell.length_b   1.000
_cell.length_c   1.000
_cell.angle_alpha   90.00
_cell.angle_beta   90.00
_cell.angle_gamma   90.00
#
_symmetry.space_group_name_H-M   'P 1'
#
loop_
_entity.id
_entity.type
_entity.pdbx_description
1 polymer ?
#
loop_
_entity_poly.entity_id
_entity_poly.type
_entity_poly.pdbx_seq_one_letter_code
_entity_poly.pdbx_strand_id
1 'polypeptide(L)'
;KLAAAGAAAAAAAAPPRPPAAAGAVSSKPSTASSNGRAEASQQSTASKRVLGLVGLPSRLHTRAFAKKEAAFPRSSWTGGEGSLPSAHSWGSLEDVSTFPPVRRVSLPGRRHKGKPMLELLDVDAFQNKNEEEPVWQTYDHPLLVPQHYRRQGDDRFMLVVNWMIGPYQLVALSALPREDAIGNPQDQQMWHRFLAQPPALRWRRLRVSAVCFEGPFIVHELIKSKRPSHLGKFLPSYSEGEGHLEVDVHLTSSEMRRLRVVFQHSSHLIVIGLAYFLCGDGPGESSERLLFAHYCSLVDVAKLRQV
;
A
#
# COMPACT_ATOMS: atom_id res chain seq x y z
N LYS A 1 -15.65 -35.33 50.39
CA LYS A 1 -15.62 -34.76 49.02
C LYS A 1 -14.33 -33.92 48.90
N LEU A 2 -13.11 -34.50 48.98
CA LEU A 2 -12.31 -35.23 47.96
C LEU A 2 -12.17 -34.41 46.66
N ALA A 3 -11.01 -34.04 46.09
CA ALA A 3 -9.57 -34.38 46.24
C ALA A 3 -8.75 -33.16 45.70
N ALA A 4 -7.51 -32.79 46.07
CA ALA A 4 -6.21 -33.46 46.23
C ALA A 4 -5.50 -33.92 44.93
N ALA A 5 -4.34 -33.28 44.68
CA ALA A 5 -3.06 -33.78 44.13
C ALA A 5 -2.92 -34.28 42.66
N GLY A 6 -1.75 -33.99 42.07
CA GLY A 6 -1.19 -34.77 40.96
C GLY A 6 -0.18 -34.05 40.07
N ALA A 7 1.11 -34.10 40.44
CA ALA A 7 2.24 -33.79 39.55
C ALA A 7 2.59 -35.01 38.68
N ALA A 8 3.05 -34.81 37.43
CA ALA A 8 4.03 -35.68 36.77
C ALA A 8 4.51 -35.07 35.43
N ALA A 9 5.83 -34.98 35.29
CA ALA A 9 6.53 -34.71 34.05
C ALA A 9 6.55 -35.95 33.15
N ALA A 10 6.50 -35.75 31.84
CA ALA A 10 6.96 -36.74 30.86
C ALA A 10 7.53 -36.02 29.64
N ALA A 11 8.85 -36.09 29.51
CA ALA A 11 9.60 -35.74 28.32
C ALA A 11 9.29 -36.77 27.21
N ALA A 12 8.89 -36.30 26.03
CA ALA A 12 8.77 -37.12 24.84
C ALA A 12 9.70 -36.57 23.76
N ALA A 13 10.64 -37.45 23.37
CA ALA A 13 11.75 -37.20 22.47
C ALA A 13 11.29 -36.86 21.04
N ALA A 14 12.06 -35.98 20.40
CA ALA A 14 11.92 -35.62 19.00
C ALA A 14 12.35 -36.78 18.08
N PRO A 15 11.65 -37.03 16.95
CA PRO A 15 12.07 -38.03 15.96
C PRO A 15 13.28 -37.54 15.13
N PRO A 16 14.17 -38.46 14.71
CA PRO A 16 15.41 -38.14 14.01
C PRO A 16 15.20 -37.67 12.55
N ARG A 17 16.04 -36.73 12.14
CA ARG A 17 16.17 -36.26 10.74
C ARG A 17 16.77 -37.36 9.85
N PRO A 18 16.28 -37.54 8.61
CA PRO A 18 16.96 -38.36 7.61
C PRO A 18 18.20 -37.62 7.02
N PRO A 19 19.24 -38.38 6.64
CA PRO A 19 20.54 -37.83 6.19
C PRO A 19 20.52 -37.30 4.75
N ALA A 20 21.43 -36.36 4.52
CA ALA A 20 21.74 -35.74 3.24
C ALA A 20 22.31 -36.76 2.24
N ALA A 21 21.74 -36.78 1.02
CA ALA A 21 22.32 -37.47 -0.12
C ALA A 21 23.12 -36.47 -0.97
N ALA A 22 24.43 -36.68 -1.02
CA ALA A 22 25.32 -36.14 -2.04
C ALA A 22 25.24 -37.01 -3.30
N GLY A 23 25.17 -36.39 -4.48
CA GLY A 23 25.19 -37.07 -5.77
C GLY A 23 25.62 -36.11 -6.87
N ALA A 24 26.73 -36.44 -7.51
CA ALA A 24 27.53 -35.61 -8.37
C ALA A 24 27.21 -35.83 -9.88
N VAL A 25 27.46 -34.77 -10.68
CA VAL A 25 27.98 -34.75 -12.06
C VAL A 25 27.17 -35.45 -13.19
N SER A 26 26.76 -34.65 -14.19
CA SER A 26 27.03 -34.96 -15.61
C SER A 26 26.86 -33.72 -16.49
N SER A 27 27.96 -33.32 -17.11
CA SER A 27 28.07 -32.33 -18.19
C SER A 27 27.75 -32.96 -19.54
N LYS A 28 26.98 -32.28 -20.40
CA LYS A 28 27.17 -32.33 -21.86
C LYS A 28 26.68 -31.04 -22.53
N PRO A 29 27.41 -30.51 -23.52
CA PRO A 29 27.10 -29.28 -24.23
C PRO A 29 26.25 -29.54 -25.48
N SER A 30 25.41 -28.59 -25.88
CA SER A 30 24.86 -28.56 -27.23
C SER A 30 24.79 -27.13 -27.79
N THR A 31 25.71 -26.89 -28.72
CA THR A 31 25.53 -26.16 -30.00
C THR A 31 24.95 -24.74 -29.95
N ALA A 32 25.88 -23.80 -30.10
CA ALA A 32 25.70 -22.52 -30.74
C ALA A 32 25.00 -22.68 -32.11
N SER A 33 23.97 -21.87 -32.34
CA SER A 33 23.49 -21.53 -33.68
C SER A 33 23.61 -20.03 -33.83
N SER A 34 24.60 -19.63 -34.61
CA SER A 34 24.82 -18.31 -35.15
C SER A 34 23.76 -18.03 -36.22
N ASN A 35 22.94 -17.01 -36.03
CA ASN A 35 22.33 -16.29 -37.14
C ASN A 35 22.49 -14.80 -36.89
N GLY A 36 23.53 -14.25 -37.50
CA GLY A 36 23.63 -12.82 -37.72
C GLY A 36 22.66 -12.41 -38.83
N ARG A 37 22.03 -11.24 -38.67
CA ARG A 37 21.87 -10.31 -39.80
C ARG A 37 21.34 -8.96 -39.35
N ALA A 38 21.93 -7.96 -39.99
CA ALA A 38 21.38 -6.64 -40.32
C ALA A 38 21.28 -5.62 -39.19
N GLU A 39 22.39 -4.90 -39.05
CA GLU A 39 22.38 -3.45 -38.94
C GLU A 39 21.38 -2.85 -39.95
N ALA A 40 20.41 -2.10 -39.45
CA ALA A 40 19.68 -1.11 -40.23
C ALA A 40 19.70 0.19 -39.44
N SER A 41 20.64 1.06 -39.82
CA SER A 41 20.52 2.49 -39.61
C SER A 41 19.16 2.96 -40.11
N GLN A 42 18.32 3.50 -39.23
CA GLN A 42 17.26 4.40 -39.65
C GLN A 42 17.45 5.75 -38.97
N GLN A 43 17.77 6.70 -39.85
CA GLN A 43 17.92 8.11 -39.60
C GLN A 43 16.61 8.72 -39.11
N SER A 44 16.79 9.60 -38.14
CA SER A 44 16.04 10.84 -37.94
C SER A 44 15.27 11.33 -39.17
N THR A 45 13.95 11.41 -39.04
CA THR A 45 13.18 12.50 -39.65
C THR A 45 12.18 13.03 -38.63
N ALA A 46 12.57 14.15 -38.02
CA ALA A 46 11.68 15.03 -37.28
C ALA A 46 10.57 15.52 -38.22
N SER A 47 9.32 15.11 -37.97
CA SER A 47 8.15 15.67 -38.63
C SER A 47 7.40 16.54 -37.62
N LYS A 48 7.70 17.84 -37.64
CA LYS A 48 6.87 18.89 -37.04
C LYS A 48 5.51 18.88 -37.73
N ARG A 49 4.51 18.29 -37.08
CA ARG A 49 3.10 18.63 -37.34
C ARG A 49 2.59 19.47 -36.17
N VAL A 50 2.69 20.78 -36.35
CA VAL A 50 1.87 21.76 -35.63
C VAL A 50 0.48 21.66 -36.25
N LEU A 51 -0.43 20.97 -35.58
CA LEU A 51 -1.86 20.97 -35.91
C LEU A 51 -2.58 21.62 -34.72
N GLY A 52 -3.23 22.74 -35.02
CA GLY A 52 -3.82 23.66 -34.05
C GLY A 52 -4.86 22.97 -33.18
N LEU A 53 -4.66 23.07 -31.86
CA LEU A 53 -5.71 22.82 -30.89
C LEU A 53 -6.77 23.92 -31.02
N VAL A 54 -7.88 23.56 -31.65
CA VAL A 54 -9.16 24.25 -31.47
C VAL A 54 -9.54 24.12 -30.00
N GLY A 55 -9.57 25.27 -29.32
CA GLY A 55 -9.87 25.38 -27.90
C GLY A 55 -11.31 24.99 -27.61
N LEU A 56 -11.47 23.90 -26.86
CA LEU A 56 -12.67 23.58 -26.10
C LEU A 56 -12.38 23.74 -24.59
N PRO A 57 -13.39 24.04 -23.77
CA PRO A 57 -13.22 24.72 -22.48
C PRO A 57 -12.71 23.79 -21.38
N SER A 58 -11.39 23.60 -21.30
CA SER A 58 -10.71 22.87 -20.23
C SER A 58 -10.64 23.62 -18.88
N ARG A 59 -11.17 24.85 -18.79
CA ARG A 59 -10.99 25.73 -17.62
C ARG A 59 -11.85 25.41 -16.40
N LEU A 60 -12.91 24.61 -16.54
CA LEU A 60 -13.84 24.37 -15.42
C LEU A 60 -13.37 23.27 -14.45
N HIS A 61 -12.63 22.26 -14.91
CA HIS A 61 -12.19 21.16 -14.04
C HIS A 61 -10.84 21.43 -13.35
N THR A 62 -9.96 22.24 -13.95
CA THR A 62 -8.67 22.60 -13.34
C THR A 62 -8.82 23.48 -12.08
N ARG A 63 -9.90 24.28 -12.01
CA ARG A 63 -10.17 25.14 -10.83
C ARG A 63 -10.63 24.35 -9.60
N ALA A 64 -11.26 23.19 -9.78
CA ALA A 64 -11.86 22.43 -8.67
C ALA A 64 -10.80 21.88 -7.69
N PHE A 65 -9.63 21.47 -8.17
CA PHE A 65 -8.59 20.95 -7.28
C PHE A 65 -7.69 22.03 -6.67
N ALA A 66 -7.67 23.24 -7.24
CA ALA A 66 -6.93 24.37 -6.66
C ALA A 66 -7.43 24.72 -5.25
N LYS A 67 -8.73 24.51 -4.99
CA LYS A 67 -9.34 24.76 -3.68
C LYS A 67 -9.50 23.52 -2.81
N LYS A 68 -9.26 22.32 -3.36
CA LYS A 68 -9.51 21.04 -2.69
C LYS A 68 -10.85 21.06 -1.94
N GLU A 69 -11.93 21.41 -2.64
CA GLU A 69 -13.28 21.21 -2.11
C GLU A 69 -13.45 19.69 -2.01
N ALA A 70 -13.11 19.15 -0.83
CA ALA A 70 -12.86 17.73 -0.66
C ALA A 70 -14.17 16.97 -0.82
N ALA A 71 -14.37 16.38 -2.00
CA ALA A 71 -15.44 15.41 -2.22
C ALA A 71 -15.43 14.37 -1.11
N PHE A 72 -14.23 13.94 -0.68
CA PHE A 72 -13.99 12.94 0.35
C PHE A 72 -13.28 13.58 1.57
N PRO A 73 -14.01 14.15 2.55
CA PRO A 73 -13.44 14.90 3.67
C PRO A 73 -12.72 14.03 4.71
N ARG A 74 -11.77 14.65 5.42
CA ARG A 74 -11.12 14.07 6.60
C ARG A 74 -12.06 14.11 7.81
N SER A 75 -12.11 13.04 8.59
CA SER A 75 -12.76 12.96 9.90
C SER A 75 -11.82 12.43 10.98
N SER A 76 -12.06 12.84 12.22
CA SER A 76 -11.33 12.37 13.41
C SER A 76 -12.13 11.26 14.08
N TRP A 77 -11.88 10.01 13.68
CA TRP A 77 -12.46 8.82 14.31
C TRP A 77 -11.34 7.96 14.87
N THR A 78 -11.46 7.57 16.13
CA THR A 78 -10.41 6.88 16.89
C THR A 78 -10.69 5.40 17.10
N GLY A 79 -11.81 4.87 16.58
CA GLY A 79 -12.16 3.45 16.74
C GLY A 79 -12.77 3.08 18.09
N GLY A 80 -13.10 4.06 18.94
CA GLY A 80 -13.69 3.85 20.27
C GLY A 80 -15.21 3.92 20.31
N GLU A 81 -15.81 3.09 21.17
CA GLU A 81 -17.18 3.23 21.71
C GLU A 81 -18.37 3.08 20.74
N GLY A 82 -18.27 2.16 19.76
CA GLY A 82 -19.44 1.77 18.96
C GLY A 82 -20.01 2.85 18.04
N SER A 83 -19.34 4.00 17.95
CA SER A 83 -19.66 5.04 16.97
C SER A 83 -18.94 4.75 15.66
N LEU A 84 -19.63 4.98 14.54
CA LEU A 84 -19.04 4.93 13.21
C LEU A 84 -18.45 6.29 12.82
N PRO A 85 -17.40 6.32 11.99
CA PRO A 85 -16.94 7.57 11.39
C PRO A 85 -18.04 8.22 10.55
N SER A 86 -17.90 9.52 10.27
CA SER A 86 -18.78 10.23 9.34
C SER A 86 -18.88 9.48 8.00
N ALA A 87 -20.04 9.54 7.35
CA ALA A 87 -20.20 8.92 6.04
C ALA A 87 -19.37 9.64 4.98
N HIS A 88 -18.88 8.88 3.99
CA HIS A 88 -18.04 9.38 2.90
C HIS A 88 -16.85 10.19 3.41
N SER A 89 -16.08 9.63 4.33
CA SER A 89 -14.91 10.28 4.91
C SER A 89 -13.70 9.35 5.03
N TRP A 90 -12.55 9.94 5.33
CA TRP A 90 -11.34 9.21 5.67
C TRP A 90 -10.71 9.76 6.94
N GLY A 91 -9.79 9.01 7.54
CA GLY A 91 -8.98 9.54 8.63
C GLY A 91 -7.80 8.64 8.97
N SER A 92 -6.95 9.14 9.86
CA SER A 92 -5.80 8.42 10.37
C SER A 92 -6.22 7.40 11.43
N LEU A 93 -5.56 6.25 11.47
CA LEU A 93 -5.65 5.31 12.58
C LEU A 93 -4.31 5.32 13.32
N GLU A 94 -4.30 5.81 14.55
CA GLU A 94 -3.08 5.88 15.36
C GLU A 94 -2.77 4.56 16.06
N ASP A 95 -3.80 3.76 16.35
CA ASP A 95 -3.67 2.50 17.05
C ASP A 95 -3.85 1.28 16.14
N VAL A 96 -2.76 0.52 16.01
CA VAL A 96 -2.72 -0.76 15.28
C VAL A 96 -3.33 -1.93 16.04
N SER A 97 -3.74 -1.74 17.30
CA SER A 97 -4.41 -2.79 18.08
C SER A 97 -5.70 -3.30 17.44
N THR A 98 -6.31 -2.47 16.59
CA THR A 98 -7.50 -2.78 15.81
C THR A 98 -7.22 -3.74 14.64
N PHE A 99 -5.96 -3.85 14.20
CA PHE A 99 -5.59 -4.71 13.08
C PHE A 99 -5.24 -6.12 13.56
N PRO A 100 -5.53 -7.16 12.75
CA PRO A 100 -5.13 -8.52 13.05
C PRO A 100 -3.61 -8.58 13.32
N PRO A 101 -3.18 -9.27 14.39
CA PRO A 101 -1.76 -9.35 14.72
C PRO A 101 -1.03 -10.01 13.56
N VAL A 102 0.02 -9.34 13.10
CA VAL A 102 0.88 -9.83 12.03
C VAL A 102 1.79 -10.93 12.60
N ARG A 103 1.33 -12.20 12.61
CA ARG A 103 2.07 -13.30 13.28
C ARG A 103 3.00 -14.09 12.34
N ARG A 104 4.26 -14.26 12.79
CA ARG A 104 4.83 -15.58 13.22
C ARG A 104 6.19 -15.52 13.95
N VAL A 105 6.93 -14.39 13.92
CA VAL A 105 8.26 -14.30 14.58
C VAL A 105 8.34 -13.19 15.65
N SER A 106 7.32 -12.35 15.77
CA SER A 106 7.22 -11.43 16.91
C SER A 106 7.06 -12.27 18.19
N LEU A 107 8.10 -12.23 19.03
CA LEU A 107 8.09 -12.83 20.36
C LEU A 107 6.76 -12.48 21.06
N PRO A 108 6.06 -13.49 21.63
CA PRO A 108 4.80 -13.25 22.31
C PRO A 108 4.99 -12.18 23.39
N GLY A 109 4.34 -11.02 23.24
CA GLY A 109 4.34 -9.93 24.22
C GLY A 109 4.69 -8.53 23.69
N ARG A 110 5.37 -8.40 22.55
CA ARG A 110 5.61 -7.07 21.95
C ARG A 110 4.49 -6.69 20.97
N ARG A 111 3.40 -6.13 21.49
CA ARG A 111 2.47 -5.35 20.65
C ARG A 111 3.22 -4.14 20.10
N HIS A 112 2.93 -3.74 18.86
CA HIS A 112 3.45 -2.52 18.26
C HIS A 112 2.92 -1.32 19.06
N LYS A 113 3.68 -0.90 20.08
CA LYS A 113 3.45 0.35 20.80
C LYS A 113 4.39 1.37 20.19
N GLY A 114 3.86 2.27 19.38
CA GLY A 114 4.66 3.35 18.80
C GLY A 114 3.87 4.15 17.78
N LYS A 115 4.05 5.48 17.81
CA LYS A 115 3.52 6.41 16.82
C LYS A 115 3.85 5.94 15.39
N PRO A 116 2.97 6.10 14.40
CA PRO A 116 3.32 5.90 12.99
C PRO A 116 4.65 6.57 12.61
N MET A 117 5.45 5.90 11.77
CA MET A 117 6.70 6.47 11.25
C MET A 117 6.45 7.67 10.33
N LEU A 118 5.38 7.61 9.55
CA LEU A 118 4.96 8.62 8.59
C LEU A 118 3.67 9.29 9.05
N GLU A 119 3.56 10.59 8.77
CA GLU A 119 2.34 11.34 8.94
C GLU A 119 1.43 11.11 7.74
N LEU A 120 0.19 10.67 7.97
CA LEU A 120 -0.82 10.61 6.92
C LEU A 120 -1.33 12.03 6.64
N LEU A 121 -1.07 12.52 5.42
CA LEU A 121 -1.48 13.85 4.98
C LEU A 121 -2.87 13.82 4.38
N ASP A 122 -3.15 12.83 3.53
CA ASP A 122 -4.41 12.74 2.81
C ASP A 122 -4.77 11.31 2.40
N VAL A 123 -6.06 11.10 2.16
CA VAL A 123 -6.56 9.95 1.41
C VAL A 123 -7.57 10.44 0.40
N ASP A 124 -7.28 10.18 -0.87
CA ASP A 124 -7.98 10.76 -1.98
C ASP A 124 -8.61 9.68 -2.85
N ALA A 125 -9.93 9.69 -2.93
CA ALA A 125 -10.70 8.78 -3.76
C ALA A 125 -11.23 9.54 -4.98
N PHE A 126 -11.08 8.93 -6.16
CA PHE A 126 -11.59 9.48 -7.41
C PHE A 126 -11.97 8.38 -8.40
N GLN A 127 -12.75 8.77 -9.41
CA GLN A 127 -13.12 7.93 -10.53
C GLN A 127 -12.33 8.36 -11.77
N ASN A 128 -11.79 7.39 -12.49
CA ASN A 128 -11.16 7.62 -13.79
C ASN A 128 -12.24 7.79 -14.85
N LYS A 129 -12.06 8.75 -15.76
CA LYS A 129 -12.95 8.89 -16.93
C LYS A 129 -12.94 7.67 -17.84
N ASN A 130 -11.78 7.04 -17.95
CA ASN A 130 -11.59 5.83 -18.73
C ASN A 130 -11.17 4.69 -17.79
N GLU A 131 -11.96 3.62 -17.74
CA GLU A 131 -11.68 2.46 -16.90
C GLU A 131 -10.39 1.72 -17.32
N GLU A 132 -10.03 1.82 -18.60
CA GLU A 132 -8.86 1.14 -19.16
C GLU A 132 -7.56 1.91 -18.95
N GLU A 133 -7.64 3.19 -18.57
CA GLU A 133 -6.50 4.09 -18.41
C GLU A 133 -6.47 4.64 -16.99
N PRO A 134 -5.97 3.86 -16.01
CA PRO A 134 -5.79 4.39 -14.67
C PRO A 134 -4.77 5.53 -14.67
N VAL A 135 -4.91 6.45 -13.71
CA VAL A 135 -3.92 7.50 -13.48
C VAL A 135 -2.70 6.88 -12.83
N TRP A 136 -1.65 6.73 -13.63
CA TRP A 136 -0.31 6.40 -13.19
C TRP A 136 0.44 7.65 -12.73
N GLN A 137 1.48 7.48 -11.92
CA GLN A 137 2.34 8.59 -11.47
C GLN A 137 1.52 9.72 -10.83
N THR A 138 0.66 9.34 -9.89
CA THR A 138 -0.22 10.24 -9.15
C THR A 138 0.54 11.33 -8.42
N TYR A 139 1.82 11.10 -8.10
CA TYR A 139 2.71 12.13 -7.57
C TYR A 139 2.82 13.36 -8.48
N ASP A 140 2.96 13.19 -9.80
CA ASP A 140 3.16 14.29 -10.75
C ASP A 140 1.84 14.86 -11.29
N HIS A 141 0.72 14.18 -11.04
CA HIS A 141 -0.57 14.59 -11.59
C HIS A 141 -1.05 15.93 -10.99
N PRO A 142 -1.28 16.98 -11.82
CA PRO A 142 -1.49 18.34 -11.33
C PRO A 142 -2.80 18.54 -10.55
N LEU A 143 -3.75 17.62 -10.69
CA LEU A 143 -5.05 17.65 -10.02
C LEU A 143 -5.17 16.65 -8.87
N LEU A 144 -4.05 16.07 -8.40
CA LEU A 144 -4.06 15.15 -7.27
C LEU A 144 -3.31 15.71 -6.07
N VAL A 145 -3.56 15.10 -4.92
CA VAL A 145 -3.11 15.55 -3.61
C VAL A 145 -1.60 15.83 -3.54
N PRO A 146 -0.69 14.99 -4.06
CA PRO A 146 0.74 15.24 -3.90
C PRO A 146 1.15 16.64 -4.42
N GLN A 147 0.69 16.99 -5.62
CA GLN A 147 0.94 18.31 -6.21
C GLN A 147 0.26 19.45 -5.45
N HIS A 148 -0.89 19.21 -4.81
CA HIS A 148 -1.51 20.22 -3.95
C HIS A 148 -0.62 20.57 -2.74
N TYR A 149 -0.06 19.57 -2.05
CA TYR A 149 0.86 19.81 -0.93
C TYR A 149 2.19 20.41 -1.39
N ARG A 150 2.75 19.97 -2.53
CA ARG A 150 3.96 20.60 -3.09
C ARG A 150 3.78 22.08 -3.39
N ARG A 151 2.64 22.49 -3.95
CA ARG A 151 2.33 23.91 -4.22
C ARG A 151 2.16 24.74 -2.96
N GLN A 152 1.86 24.12 -1.82
CA GLN A 152 1.82 24.78 -0.51
C GLN A 152 3.20 24.88 0.15
N GLY A 153 4.26 24.43 -0.53
CA GLY A 153 5.63 24.44 -0.01
C GLY A 153 5.94 23.28 0.93
N ASP A 154 5.19 22.17 0.87
CA ASP A 154 5.62 20.95 1.55
C ASP A 154 6.78 20.32 0.75
N ASP A 155 7.95 20.24 1.37
CA ASP A 155 9.21 19.77 0.81
C ASP A 155 9.62 18.38 1.33
N ARG A 156 8.84 17.81 2.24
CA ARG A 156 9.14 16.52 2.88
C ARG A 156 9.16 15.36 1.88
N PHE A 157 9.84 14.28 2.26
CA PHE A 157 9.76 13.03 1.52
C PHE A 157 8.35 12.44 1.63
N MET A 158 7.71 12.15 0.50
CA MET A 158 6.35 11.63 0.42
C MET A 158 6.35 10.14 0.06
N LEU A 159 5.55 9.34 0.76
CA LEU A 159 5.18 7.99 0.34
C LEU A 159 3.73 8.03 -0.16
N VAL A 160 3.56 7.70 -1.44
CA VAL A 160 2.27 7.62 -2.13
C VAL A 160 1.91 6.15 -2.31
N VAL A 161 0.72 5.74 -1.87
CA VAL A 161 0.19 4.41 -2.17
C VAL A 161 -1.09 4.58 -2.98
N ASN A 162 -1.02 4.20 -4.25
CA ASN A 162 -2.10 4.34 -5.22
C ASN A 162 -2.78 2.99 -5.47
N TRP A 163 -3.99 2.81 -4.94
CA TRP A 163 -4.78 1.60 -5.16
C TRP A 163 -5.66 1.75 -6.38
N MET A 164 -5.48 0.88 -7.37
CA MET A 164 -6.28 0.83 -8.59
C MET A 164 -7.34 -0.26 -8.50
N ILE A 165 -8.61 0.16 -8.44
CA ILE A 165 -9.79 -0.67 -8.16
C ILE A 165 -10.80 -0.54 -9.30
N GLY A 166 -10.45 -1.06 -10.49
CA GLY A 166 -11.27 -0.87 -11.69
C GLY A 166 -11.32 0.61 -12.09
N PRO A 167 -12.50 1.23 -12.23
CA PRO A 167 -12.60 2.64 -12.61
C PRO A 167 -12.33 3.60 -11.44
N TYR A 168 -12.03 3.09 -10.24
CA TYR A 168 -11.79 3.91 -9.05
C TYR A 168 -10.34 3.81 -8.61
N GLN A 169 -9.81 4.91 -8.08
CA GLN A 169 -8.50 4.96 -7.43
C GLN A 169 -8.60 5.55 -6.04
N LEU A 170 -7.78 5.01 -5.13
CA LEU A 170 -7.61 5.50 -3.77
C LEU A 170 -6.13 5.78 -3.54
N VAL A 171 -5.78 7.05 -3.43
CA VAL A 171 -4.40 7.51 -3.20
C VAL A 171 -4.24 7.89 -1.74
N ALA A 172 -3.48 7.10 -0.99
CA ALA A 172 -3.05 7.46 0.35
C ALA A 172 -1.72 8.20 0.27
N LEU A 173 -1.70 9.46 0.70
CA LEU A 173 -0.50 10.29 0.78
C LEU A 173 -0.02 10.37 2.22
N SER A 174 1.22 9.95 2.44
CA SER A 174 1.93 10.14 3.71
C SER A 174 3.26 10.84 3.49
N ALA A 175 3.80 11.45 4.52
CA ALA A 175 5.11 12.08 4.48
C ALA A 175 5.91 11.78 5.74
N LEU A 176 7.23 11.95 5.68
CA LEU A 176 8.04 12.03 6.89
C LEU A 176 7.52 13.17 7.80
N PRO A 177 7.72 13.12 9.11
CA PRO A 177 7.49 14.29 9.96
C PRO A 177 8.39 15.47 9.56
N ARG A 178 7.93 16.73 9.74
CA ARG A 178 8.73 17.95 9.45
C ARG A 178 9.94 18.09 10.38
N GLU A 179 9.76 17.72 11.63
CA GLU A 179 10.88 17.58 12.55
C GLU A 179 11.63 16.32 12.12
N ASP A 180 12.90 16.44 11.73
CA ASP A 180 13.79 15.37 11.19
C ASP A 180 13.82 14.05 12.00
N ALA A 181 13.14 14.01 13.14
CA ALA A 181 12.97 12.85 13.95
C ALA A 181 11.76 12.03 13.45
N ILE A 182 12.03 11.06 12.57
CA ILE A 182 11.49 9.74 12.88
C ILE A 182 11.95 9.48 14.33
N GLY A 183 11.03 9.62 15.30
CA GLY A 183 11.35 9.85 16.72
C GLY A 183 12.28 8.81 17.38
N ASN A 184 12.53 7.70 16.69
CA ASN A 184 13.48 6.67 17.06
C ASN A 184 14.58 6.54 15.98
N PRO A 185 15.88 6.72 16.31
CA PRO A 185 16.99 6.53 15.37
C PRO A 185 16.98 5.15 14.67
N GLN A 186 16.46 4.11 15.32
CA GLN A 186 16.33 2.78 14.71
C GLN A 186 15.31 2.76 13.58
N ASP A 187 14.19 3.46 13.75
CA ASP A 187 13.16 3.58 12.72
C ASP A 187 13.68 4.39 11.53
N GLN A 188 14.46 5.45 11.80
CA GLN A 188 15.13 6.23 10.76
C GLN A 188 16.14 5.39 9.96
N GLN A 189 16.96 4.62 10.65
CA GLN A 189 17.91 3.72 10.01
C GLN A 189 17.21 2.64 9.18
N MET A 190 16.10 2.07 9.69
CA MET A 190 15.29 1.11 8.96
C MET A 190 14.72 1.73 7.67
N TRP A 191 14.21 2.97 7.75
CA TRP A 191 13.70 3.70 6.59
C TRP A 191 14.78 3.95 5.54
N HIS A 192 15.96 4.44 5.94
CA HIS A 192 17.06 4.67 5.00
C HIS A 192 17.56 3.38 4.36
N ARG A 193 17.68 2.29 5.12
CA ARG A 193 18.04 0.97 4.59
C ARG A 193 17.01 0.46 3.60
N PHE A 194 15.73 0.66 3.90
CA PHE A 194 14.65 0.33 2.99
C PHE A 194 14.80 1.10 1.67
N LEU A 195 14.95 2.42 1.69
CA LEU A 195 15.11 3.21 0.46
C LEU A 195 16.37 2.84 -0.34
N ALA A 196 17.47 2.52 0.35
CA ALA A 196 18.72 2.11 -0.29
C ALA A 196 18.66 0.72 -0.96
N GLN A 197 17.60 -0.07 -0.73
CA GLN A 197 17.49 -1.41 -1.31
C GLN A 197 17.02 -1.39 -2.76
N PRO A 198 17.43 -2.40 -3.55
CA PRO A 198 16.82 -2.67 -4.84
C PRO A 198 15.29 -2.85 -4.72
N PRO A 199 14.51 -2.36 -5.70
CA PRO A 199 13.05 -2.40 -5.68
C PRO A 199 12.46 -3.79 -5.36
N ALA A 200 13.02 -4.85 -5.95
CA ALA A 200 12.56 -6.23 -5.71
C ALA A 200 12.66 -6.67 -4.23
N LEU A 201 13.63 -6.14 -3.48
CA LEU A 201 13.79 -6.41 -2.04
C LEU A 201 12.90 -5.50 -1.19
N ARG A 202 12.75 -4.22 -1.58
CA ARG A 202 11.86 -3.25 -0.91
C ARG A 202 10.44 -3.78 -0.76
N TRP A 203 9.85 -4.30 -1.84
CA TRP A 203 8.44 -4.74 -1.83
C TRP A 203 8.18 -5.99 -0.99
N ARG A 204 9.23 -6.74 -0.65
CA ARG A 204 9.17 -7.84 0.32
C ARG A 204 9.13 -7.32 1.76
N ARG A 205 9.60 -6.10 2.02
CA ARG A 205 9.57 -5.49 3.34
C ARG A 205 8.29 -4.70 3.61
N LEU A 206 7.63 -4.18 2.57
CA LEU A 206 6.33 -3.54 2.74
C LEU A 206 5.21 -4.57 2.89
N ARG A 207 4.42 -4.44 3.95
CA ARG A 207 3.21 -5.22 4.20
C ARG A 207 2.01 -4.32 4.35
N VAL A 208 0.86 -4.82 3.91
CA VAL A 208 -0.44 -4.20 4.16
C VAL A 208 -1.31 -5.15 4.96
N SER A 209 -2.00 -4.61 5.96
CA SER A 209 -3.08 -5.27 6.68
C SER A 209 -4.38 -4.51 6.44
N ALA A 210 -5.47 -5.25 6.28
CA ALA A 210 -6.80 -4.69 6.13
C ALA A 210 -7.69 -5.15 7.28
N VAL A 211 -8.59 -4.29 7.72
CA VAL A 211 -9.63 -4.61 8.69
C VAL A 211 -10.97 -4.03 8.23
N CYS A 212 -12.03 -4.79 8.39
CA CYS A 212 -13.40 -4.34 8.16
C CYS A 212 -14.00 -4.01 9.53
N PHE A 213 -14.24 -2.73 9.79
CA PHE A 213 -14.88 -2.28 11.02
C PHE A 213 -16.40 -2.42 10.94
N GLU A 214 -16.96 -2.08 9.78
CA GLU A 214 -18.38 -2.16 9.48
C GLU A 214 -18.55 -2.66 8.05
N GLY A 215 -19.54 -3.52 7.81
CA GLY A 215 -19.92 -3.94 6.48
C GLY A 215 -20.71 -5.24 6.42
N PRO A 216 -21.20 -5.62 5.22
CA PRO A 216 -21.88 -6.88 5.04
C PRO A 216 -21.00 -8.08 5.43
N PHE A 217 -21.60 -9.14 5.95
CA PHE A 217 -20.89 -10.34 6.41
C PHE A 217 -19.87 -10.89 5.39
N ILE A 218 -20.23 -10.89 4.11
CA ILE A 218 -19.36 -11.36 3.02
C ILE A 218 -18.05 -10.55 2.92
N VAL A 219 -18.08 -9.26 3.24
CA VAL A 219 -16.92 -8.36 3.25
C VAL A 219 -16.01 -8.71 4.43
N HIS A 220 -16.58 -8.94 5.60
CA HIS A 220 -15.83 -9.40 6.76
C HIS A 220 -15.14 -10.74 6.48
N GLU A 221 -15.81 -11.72 5.87
CA GLU A 221 -15.20 -13.01 5.54
C GLU A 221 -14.07 -12.86 4.51
N LEU A 222 -14.26 -12.00 3.51
CA LEU A 222 -13.23 -11.71 2.51
C LEU A 222 -11.99 -11.08 3.13
N ILE A 223 -12.14 -10.20 4.12
CA ILE A 223 -11.03 -9.51 4.80
C ILE A 223 -10.42 -10.37 5.91
N LYS A 224 -11.23 -11.00 6.78
CA LYS A 224 -10.78 -11.86 7.90
C LYS A 224 -9.97 -13.07 7.44
N SER A 225 -10.35 -13.66 6.30
CA SER A 225 -9.62 -14.80 5.72
C SER A 225 -8.21 -14.42 5.23
N LYS A 226 -7.92 -13.13 5.08
CA LYS A 226 -6.65 -12.64 4.53
C LYS A 226 -5.69 -12.26 5.65
N ARG A 227 -4.53 -12.92 5.66
CA ARG A 227 -3.39 -12.50 6.49
C ARG A 227 -2.79 -11.20 5.94
N PRO A 228 -2.13 -10.39 6.80
CA PRO A 228 -1.35 -9.26 6.33
C PRO A 228 -0.40 -9.71 5.22
N SER A 229 -0.50 -9.06 4.08
CA SER A 229 0.12 -9.51 2.83
C SER A 229 1.26 -8.57 2.45
N HIS A 230 2.34 -9.15 1.93
CA HIS A 230 3.42 -8.34 1.37
C HIS A 230 2.92 -7.62 0.12
N LEU A 231 3.23 -6.33 0.00
CA LEU A 231 2.83 -5.57 -1.18
C LEU A 231 3.43 -6.18 -2.46
N GLY A 232 4.62 -6.77 -2.38
CA GLY A 232 5.21 -7.49 -3.51
C GLY A 232 4.35 -8.62 -4.10
N LYS A 233 3.36 -9.15 -3.38
CA LYS A 233 2.40 -10.13 -3.94
C LYS A 233 1.44 -9.53 -4.95
N PHE A 234 1.22 -8.22 -4.88
CA PHE A 234 0.37 -7.49 -5.83
C PHE A 234 1.12 -7.02 -7.06
N LEU A 235 2.40 -7.39 -7.20
CA LEU A 235 3.28 -6.98 -8.30
C LEU A 235 3.19 -5.46 -8.57
N PRO A 236 3.45 -4.62 -7.55
CA PRO A 236 3.22 -3.20 -7.68
C PRO A 236 4.16 -2.60 -8.73
N SER A 237 3.62 -1.66 -9.50
CA SER A 237 4.45 -0.71 -10.23
C SER A 237 4.93 0.37 -9.26
N TYR A 238 5.98 1.10 -9.61
CA TYR A 238 6.48 2.15 -8.74
C TYR A 238 7.17 3.25 -9.55
N SER A 239 7.14 4.45 -8.99
CA SER A 239 7.97 5.58 -9.40
C SER A 239 8.68 6.15 -8.18
N GLU A 240 9.91 6.62 -8.39
CA GLU A 240 10.75 7.16 -7.33
C GLU A 240 11.46 8.41 -7.84
N GLY A 241 11.55 9.41 -6.97
CA GLY A 241 12.29 10.64 -7.20
C GLY A 241 12.88 11.16 -5.90
N GLU A 242 13.62 12.27 -5.98
CA GLU A 242 14.34 12.84 -4.83
C GLU A 242 13.45 13.08 -3.60
N GLY A 243 12.20 13.49 -3.82
CA GLY A 243 11.24 13.79 -2.75
C GLY A 243 10.12 12.76 -2.57
N HIS A 244 10.11 11.64 -3.29
CA HIS A 244 8.98 10.71 -3.19
C HIS A 244 9.28 9.26 -3.54
N LEU A 245 8.45 8.38 -2.98
CA LEU A 245 8.26 7.01 -3.43
C LEU A 245 6.76 6.79 -3.67
N GLU A 246 6.41 6.33 -4.88
CA GLU A 246 5.04 5.97 -5.23
C GLU A 246 4.94 4.46 -5.49
N VAL A 247 3.92 3.84 -4.91
CA VAL A 247 3.63 2.42 -5.05
C VAL A 247 2.23 2.26 -5.62
N ASP A 248 2.17 1.73 -6.83
CA ASP A 248 0.96 1.49 -7.59
C ASP A 248 0.49 0.05 -7.39
N VAL A 249 -0.65 -0.12 -6.72
CA VAL A 249 -1.20 -1.43 -6.37
C VAL A 249 -2.41 -1.75 -7.25
N HIS A 250 -2.19 -2.68 -8.19
CA HIS A 250 -3.24 -3.15 -9.09
C HIS A 250 -4.06 -4.28 -8.48
N LEU A 251 -5.37 -4.06 -8.37
CA LEU A 251 -6.30 -5.12 -7.97
C LEU A 251 -6.76 -5.97 -9.16
N THR A 252 -5.82 -6.41 -10.01
CA THR A 252 -6.09 -7.19 -11.22
C THR A 252 -6.10 -8.70 -11.01
N SER A 253 -5.56 -9.19 -9.89
CA SER A 253 -5.50 -10.63 -9.62
C SER A 253 -6.91 -11.20 -9.34
N SER A 254 -7.09 -12.48 -9.70
CA SER A 254 -8.36 -13.22 -9.49
C SER A 254 -8.82 -13.20 -8.03
N GLU A 255 -7.87 -13.19 -7.08
CA GLU A 255 -8.16 -13.07 -5.65
C GLU A 255 -8.72 -11.70 -5.26
N MET A 256 -8.30 -10.63 -5.93
CA MET A 256 -8.71 -9.26 -5.66
C MET A 256 -9.96 -8.84 -6.45
N ARG A 257 -10.40 -9.64 -7.44
CA ARG A 257 -11.67 -9.43 -8.15
C ARG A 257 -12.86 -9.33 -7.19
N ARG A 258 -12.87 -10.14 -6.12
CA ARG A 258 -13.92 -10.07 -5.09
C ARG A 258 -13.90 -8.73 -4.34
N LEU A 259 -12.72 -8.22 -4.01
CA LEU A 259 -12.58 -6.91 -3.37
C LEU A 259 -13.00 -5.78 -4.31
N ARG A 260 -12.70 -5.88 -5.60
CA ARG A 260 -13.20 -4.95 -6.63
C ARG A 260 -14.73 -4.93 -6.66
N VAL A 261 -15.38 -6.09 -6.74
CA VAL A 261 -16.86 -6.18 -6.72
C VAL A 261 -17.44 -5.56 -5.43
N VAL A 262 -16.84 -5.88 -4.29
CA VAL A 262 -17.24 -5.31 -3.00
C VAL A 262 -17.10 -3.79 -2.99
N PHE A 263 -15.99 -3.25 -3.51
CA PHE A 263 -15.79 -1.81 -3.59
C PHE A 263 -16.79 -1.15 -4.56
N GLN A 264 -17.00 -1.74 -5.74
CA GLN A 264 -17.92 -1.21 -6.74
C GLN A 264 -19.38 -1.16 -6.28
N HIS A 265 -19.82 -2.15 -5.50
CA HIS A 265 -21.24 -2.30 -5.14
C HIS A 265 -21.57 -2.03 -3.67
N SER A 266 -20.58 -2.03 -2.78
CA SER A 266 -20.82 -1.98 -1.34
C SER A 266 -19.93 -1.00 -0.61
N SER A 267 -19.12 -0.19 -1.29
CA SER A 267 -18.25 0.82 -0.63
C SER A 267 -19.02 1.76 0.29
N HIS A 268 -20.26 2.11 -0.06
CA HIS A 268 -21.16 2.96 0.74
C HIS A 268 -21.69 2.30 2.01
N LEU A 269 -21.44 1.00 2.20
CA LEU A 269 -21.85 0.21 3.38
C LEU A 269 -20.66 -0.23 4.23
N ILE A 270 -19.43 0.13 3.84
CA ILE A 270 -18.22 -0.43 4.43
C ILE A 270 -17.42 0.66 5.13
N VAL A 271 -16.91 0.34 6.32
CA VAL A 271 -15.83 1.07 6.97
C VAL A 271 -14.60 0.16 6.99
N ILE A 272 -13.60 0.50 6.19
CA ILE A 272 -12.37 -0.30 6.02
C ILE A 272 -11.17 0.46 6.54
N GLY A 273 -10.31 -0.22 7.29
CA GLY A 273 -8.99 0.25 7.70
C GLY A 273 -7.89 -0.43 6.92
N LEU A 274 -6.87 0.33 6.52
CA LEU A 274 -5.63 -0.17 5.95
C LEU A 274 -4.45 0.30 6.79
N ALA A 275 -3.53 -0.61 7.12
CA ALA A 275 -2.30 -0.31 7.83
C ALA A 275 -1.10 -0.82 7.02
N TYR A 276 -0.08 0.03 6.91
CA TYR A 276 1.14 -0.25 6.15
C TYR A 276 2.29 -0.43 7.11
N PHE A 277 3.03 -1.52 6.94
CA PHE A 277 4.13 -1.89 7.80
C PHE A 277 5.41 -2.05 6.98
N LEU A 278 6.53 -1.68 7.60
CA LEU A 278 7.86 -1.96 7.13
C LEU A 278 8.46 -3.08 7.99
N CYS A 279 8.77 -4.21 7.38
CA CYS A 279 9.43 -5.32 8.06
C CYS A 279 10.93 -5.06 8.22
N GLY A 280 11.46 -5.40 9.38
CA GLY A 280 12.90 -5.48 9.60
C GLY A 280 13.51 -6.66 8.85
N ASP A 281 14.74 -6.52 8.38
CA ASP A 281 15.49 -7.57 7.69
C ASP A 281 16.75 -8.05 8.43
N GLY A 282 17.20 -7.30 9.44
CA GLY A 282 18.38 -7.61 10.24
C GLY A 282 18.08 -8.06 11.67
N PRO A 283 19.02 -8.77 12.33
CA PRO A 283 18.88 -9.25 13.71
C PRO A 283 18.78 -8.14 14.78
N GLY A 284 19.04 -6.87 14.41
CA GLY A 284 18.89 -5.70 15.28
C GLY A 284 17.69 -4.81 14.95
N GLU A 285 16.91 -5.14 13.93
CA GLU A 285 15.72 -4.37 13.56
C GLU A 285 14.48 -4.90 14.27
N SER A 286 13.53 -4.03 14.60
CA SER A 286 12.22 -4.49 15.06
C SER A 286 11.61 -5.39 13.98
N SER A 287 10.88 -6.44 14.36
CA SER A 287 10.32 -7.36 13.37
C SER A 287 9.48 -6.61 12.34
N GLU A 288 8.70 -5.61 12.76
CA GLU A 288 7.87 -4.77 11.91
C GLU A 288 7.60 -3.40 12.53
N ARG A 289 7.52 -2.36 11.71
CA ARG A 289 7.20 -1.00 12.11
C ARG A 289 6.02 -0.45 11.33
N LEU A 290 5.06 0.16 12.03
CA LEU A 290 3.95 0.87 11.39
C LEU A 290 4.47 2.11 10.66
N LEU A 291 4.25 2.16 9.35
CA LEU A 291 4.49 3.37 8.55
C LEU A 291 3.37 4.36 8.80
N PHE A 292 2.15 3.99 8.41
CA PHE A 292 0.93 4.75 8.67
C PHE A 292 -0.27 3.82 8.56
N ALA A 293 -1.42 4.28 9.05
CA ALA A 293 -2.69 3.60 8.86
C ALA A 293 -3.80 4.63 8.65
N HIS A 294 -4.81 4.24 7.88
CA HIS A 294 -5.97 5.06 7.59
C HIS A 294 -7.23 4.22 7.54
N TYR A 295 -8.38 4.88 7.65
CA TYR A 295 -9.67 4.30 7.32
C TYR A 295 -10.35 5.08 6.21
N CYS A 296 -11.28 4.41 5.54
CA CYS A 296 -12.26 4.99 4.63
C CYS A 296 -13.65 4.53 5.08
N SER A 297 -14.59 5.46 5.15
CA SER A 297 -15.92 5.27 5.71
C SER A 297 -17.00 5.51 4.67
N LEU A 298 -17.84 4.49 4.42
CA LEU A 298 -19.09 4.59 3.67
C LEU A 298 -18.91 5.40 2.37
N VAL A 299 -17.95 4.99 1.54
CA VAL A 299 -17.54 5.74 0.36
C VAL A 299 -18.65 5.69 -0.70
N ASP A 300 -19.41 6.78 -0.79
CA ASP A 300 -20.33 7.04 -1.90
C ASP A 300 -19.58 7.32 -3.21
N VAL A 301 -19.52 6.33 -4.09
CA VAL A 301 -18.83 6.42 -5.39
C VAL A 301 -19.44 7.46 -6.33
N ALA A 302 -20.73 7.78 -6.19
CA ALA A 302 -21.39 8.78 -7.03
C ALA A 302 -20.97 10.21 -6.69
N LYS A 303 -20.39 10.41 -5.49
CA LYS A 303 -19.82 11.70 -5.05
C LYS A 303 -18.35 11.84 -5.40
N LEU A 304 -17.70 10.78 -5.88
CA LEU A 304 -16.30 10.85 -6.27
C LEU A 304 -16.17 11.73 -7.51
N ARG A 305 -15.18 12.61 -7.48
CA ARG A 305 -14.87 13.42 -8.64
C ARG A 305 -14.26 12.55 -9.74
N GLN A 306 -14.41 13.02 -10.98
CA GLN A 306 -13.75 12.44 -12.13
C GLN A 306 -12.40 13.12 -12.37
N VAL A 307 -11.39 12.32 -12.65
CA VAL A 307 -10.05 12.77 -13.07
C VAL A 307 -9.88 12.41 -14.55
#